data_AF-A0A353GB79-F1
#
_entry.id   AF-A0A353GB79-F1
#
_cell.length_a   1.000
_cell.length_b   1.000
_cell.length_c   1.000
_cell.angle_alpha   90.00
_cell.angle_beta   90.00
_cell.angle_gamma   90.00
#
_symmetry.space_group_name_H-M   'P 1'
#
loop_
_entity.id
_entity.type
_entity.pdbx_description
1 polymer ?
#
loop_
_entity_poly.entity_id
_entity_poly.type
_entity_poly.pdbx_seq_one_letter_code
_entity_poly.pdbx_strand_id
1 'polypeptide(L)' 'MPPSLTRFADETRIALDNLTDRASNLLYPSIRLGVTGLSRAGKTVFISSLVHNLLHGGRLPLFEPLQSGR' A
#
# COMPACT_ATOMS: atom_id res chain seq x y z
N MET A 1 12.09 -39.43 -6.69
CA MET A 1 10.84 -38.70 -7.00
C MET A 1 10.17 -38.36 -5.69
N PRO A 2 10.03 -37.08 -5.31
CA PRO A 2 9.40 -36.73 -4.04
C PRO A 2 7.93 -37.21 -4.04
N PRO A 3 7.43 -37.74 -2.91
CA PRO A 3 6.13 -38.38 -2.85
C PRO A 3 4.99 -37.39 -3.15
N SER A 4 3.93 -37.86 -3.79
CA SER A 4 2.74 -37.08 -4.17
C SER A 4 2.12 -36.28 -3.01
N LEU A 5 2.24 -36.80 -1.79
CA LEU A 5 1.78 -36.15 -0.56
C LEU A 5 2.46 -34.81 -0.28
N THR A 6 3.74 -34.65 -0.64
CA THR A 6 4.47 -33.39 -0.49
C THR A 6 3.93 -32.33 -1.44
N ARG A 7 3.52 -32.71 -2.67
CA ARG A 7 2.93 -31.78 -3.64
C ARG A 7 1.56 -31.26 -3.21
N PHE A 8 0.70 -32.12 -2.69
CA PHE A 8 -0.61 -31.71 -2.16
C PHE A 8 -0.47 -30.79 -0.94
N ALA A 9 0.48 -31.08 -0.04
CA ALA A 9 0.77 -30.24 1.12
C ALA A 9 1.33 -28.86 0.72
N ASP A 10 2.20 -28.79 -0.30
CA ASP A 10 2.70 -27.52 -0.82
C ASP A 10 1.60 -26.71 -1.51
N GLU A 11 0.75 -27.34 -2.32
CA GLU A 11 -0.31 -26.66 -3.05
C GLU A 11 -1.41 -26.11 -2.13
N THR A 12 -1.78 -26.86 -1.09
CA THR A 12 -2.68 -26.36 -0.03
C THR A 12 -2.07 -25.23 0.78
N ARG A 13 -0.77 -25.28 1.07
CA ARG A 13 -0.06 -24.19 1.76
C ARG A 13 -0.03 -22.91 0.94
N ILE A 14 0.29 -23.02 -0.35
CA ILE A 14 0.29 -21.87 -1.28
C ILE A 14 -1.11 -21.26 -1.41
N ALA A 15 -2.16 -22.08 -1.46
CA ALA A 15 -3.54 -21.60 -1.51
C ALA A 15 -3.92 -20.84 -0.22
N LEU A 16 -3.47 -21.33 0.93
CA LEU A 16 -3.70 -20.70 2.23
C LEU A 16 -2.93 -19.37 2.37
N ASP A 17 -1.69 -19.32 1.92
CA ASP A 17 -0.85 -18.11 1.93
C ASP A 17 -1.48 -17.02 1.03
N ASN A 18 -1.90 -17.38 -0.18
CA ASN A 18 -2.59 -16.43 -1.08
C ASN A 18 -3.93 -15.92 -0.53
N LEU A 19 -4.66 -16.76 0.19
CA LEU A 19 -5.91 -16.36 0.84
C LEU A 19 -5.65 -15.40 2.00
N THR A 20 -4.61 -15.69 2.79
CA THR A 20 -4.14 -14.83 3.89
C THR A 20 -3.69 -13.47 3.36
N ASP A 21 -2.92 -13.45 2.28
CA ASP A 21 -2.45 -12.22 1.63
C ASP A 21 -3.58 -11.39 1.03
N ARG A 22 -4.64 -12.03 0.55
CA ARG A 22 -5.85 -11.32 0.12
C ARG A 22 -6.64 -10.75 1.30
N ALA A 23 -6.79 -11.52 2.36
CA ALA A 23 -7.48 -11.06 3.57
C ALA A 23 -6.74 -9.90 4.25
N SER A 24 -5.41 -9.93 4.29
CA SER A 24 -4.59 -8.86 4.87
C SER A 24 -4.69 -7.56 4.08
N ASN A 25 -4.74 -7.63 2.75
CA ASN A 25 -4.93 -6.45 1.87
C ASN A 25 -6.30 -5.78 2.05
N LEU A 26 -7.33 -6.51 2.50
CA LEU A 26 -8.64 -5.92 2.81
C LEU A 26 -8.62 -5.13 4.13
N LEU A 27 -7.82 -5.59 5.11
CA LEU A 27 -7.68 -4.94 6.40
C LEU A 27 -6.70 -3.76 6.36
N TYR A 28 -5.66 -3.84 5.53
CA TYR A 28 -4.62 -2.84 5.38
C TYR A 28 -4.47 -2.46 3.90
N PRO A 29 -5.39 -1.65 3.36
CA PRO A 29 -5.30 -1.20 1.97
C PRO A 29 -4.01 -0.40 1.79
N SER A 30 -3.13 -0.88 0.91
CA SER A 30 -1.87 -0.20 0.59
C SER A 30 -1.97 0.49 -0.77
N ILE A 31 -1.49 1.73 -0.84
CA ILE A 31 -1.44 2.53 -2.08
C ILE A 31 0.02 2.87 -2.35
N ARG A 32 0.46 2.66 -3.60
CA ARG A 32 1.78 3.10 -4.08
C ARG A 32 1.61 4.37 -4.89
N LEU A 33 2.30 5.44 -4.46
CA LEU A 33 2.27 6.74 -5.11
C LEU A 33 3.63 7.03 -5.74
N GLY A 34 3.66 7.10 -7.07
CA GLY A 34 4.86 7.52 -7.81
C GLY A 34 4.98 9.04 -7.84
N VAL A 35 6.13 9.58 -7.42
CA VAL A 35 6.44 11.02 -7.53
C VAL A 35 7.51 11.22 -8.59
N THR A 36 7.20 12.00 -9.61
CA THR A 36 8.08 12.26 -10.77
C THR A 36 8.41 13.75 -10.93
N GLY A 37 9.35 14.06 -11.82
CA GLY A 37 9.81 15.41 -12.12
C GLY A 37 11.32 15.45 -12.43
N LEU A 38 11.75 16.47 -13.16
CA LEU A 38 13.15 16.71 -13.50
C LEU A 38 14.03 16.88 -12.24
N SER A 39 15.35 16.84 -12.42
CA SER A 39 16.28 17.17 -11.33
C SER A 39 15.99 18.59 -10.82
N ARG A 40 16.05 18.79 -9.49
CA ARG A 40 15.72 20.07 -8.81
C ARG A 40 14.26 20.54 -8.91
N ALA A 41 13.34 19.78 -9.49
CA ALA A 41 11.90 20.11 -9.52
C ALA A 41 11.19 20.08 -8.13
N GLY A 42 11.93 19.82 -7.03
CA GLY A 42 11.37 19.87 -5.68
C GLY A 42 10.66 18.59 -5.20
N LYS A 43 10.83 17.45 -5.88
CA LYS A 43 10.19 16.16 -5.51
C LYS A 43 10.32 15.80 -4.01
N THR A 44 11.50 16.01 -3.42
CA THR A 44 11.73 15.71 -1.99
C THR A 44 10.94 16.64 -1.09
N VAL A 45 10.97 17.94 -1.36
CA VAL A 45 10.23 18.96 -0.58
C VAL A 45 8.72 18.69 -0.67
N PHE A 46 8.24 18.30 -1.85
CA PHE A 46 6.86 17.88 -2.07
C PHE A 46 6.48 16.65 -1.22
N ILE A 47 7.29 15.59 -1.24
CA ILE A 47 7.00 14.39 -0.43
C ILE A 47 6.99 14.74 1.06
N SER A 48 7.97 15.51 1.53
CA SER A 48 8.06 15.90 2.94
C SER A 48 6.85 16.72 3.38
N SER A 49 6.41 17.69 2.58
CA SER A 49 5.23 18.49 2.91
C SER A 49 3.93 17.68 2.83
N LEU A 50 3.82 16.74 1.89
CA LEU A 50 2.68 15.83 1.80
C LEU A 50 2.58 14.96 3.07
N VAL A 51 3.67 14.31 3.48
CA VAL A 51 3.72 13.48 4.69
C VAL A 51 3.40 14.33 5.93
N HIS A 52 3.98 15.52 6.04
CA HIS A 52 3.71 16.43 7.15
C HIS A 52 2.22 16.79 7.24
N ASN A 53 1.59 17.15 6.13
CA ASN A 53 0.17 17.51 6.09
C ASN A 53 -0.75 16.32 6.42
N LEU A 54 -0.42 15.11 5.98
CA LEU A 54 -1.20 13.91 6.29
C LEU A 54 -1.12 13.54 7.78
N LEU A 55 0.05 13.66 8.41
CA LEU A 55 0.24 13.32 9.82
C LEU A 55 -0.37 14.35 10.78
N HIS A 56 -0.35 15.64 10.42
CA HIS A 56 -0.76 16.73 11.31
C HIS A 56 -2.13 17.31 10.97
N GLY A 57 -2.87 16.70 10.02
CA GLY A 57 -4.19 17.18 9.61
C GLY A 57 -4.13 18.60 9.01
N GLY A 58 -3.10 18.88 8.21
CA GLY A 58 -2.96 20.16 7.52
C GLY A 58 -4.09 20.40 6.53
N ARG A 59 -4.28 21.67 6.13
CA ARG A 59 -5.28 22.03 5.11
C ARG A 59 -4.90 21.39 3.78
N LEU A 60 -5.57 20.30 3.42
CA LEU A 60 -5.50 19.68 2.11
C LEU A 60 -6.78 20.04 1.32
N PRO A 61 -6.90 21.27 0.77
CA PRO A 61 -8.14 21.77 0.17
C PRO A 61 -8.59 21.02 -1.10
N LEU A 62 -7.72 20.18 -1.67
CA LEU A 62 -8.01 19.32 -2.82
C LEU A 62 -8.15 17.83 -2.44
N PHE A 63 -8.03 17.49 -1.16
CA PHE A 63 -8.13 16.12 -0.68
C PHE A 63 -9.53 15.91 -0.10
N GLU A 64 -10.46 15.56 -0.98
CA GLU A 64 -11.87 15.35 -0.69
C GLU A 64 -12.16 14.41 0.52
N PRO A 65 -11.36 13.36 0.80
CA PRO A 65 -11.56 12.54 2.00
C PRO A 65 -11.43 13.33 3.31
N LEU A 66 -10.35 14.13 3.44
CA LEU A 66 -10.12 15.00 4.60
C LEU A 66 -11.15 16.13 4.69
N GLN A 67 -11.61 16.63 3.54
CA GLN A 67 -12.61 17.70 3.48
C GLN A 67 -14.03 17.20 3.81
N SER A 68 -14.33 15.94 3.47
CA SER A 68 -15.60 15.27 3.78
C SER A 68 -15.62 14.58 5.15
N GLY A 69 -14.51 14.63 5.90
CA GLY A 69 -14.40 14.08 7.26
C GLY A 69 -14.46 12.54 7.31
N ARG A 70 -13.99 11.87 6.27
CA ARG A 70 -13.96 10.40 6.16
C ARG A 70 -12.54 9.88 6.02
#